data_AF-A0A953BQZ3-F1
#
_entry.id   AF-A0A953BQZ3-F1
#
_cell.length_a   1.000
_cell.length_b   1.000
_cell.length_c   1.000
_cell.angle_alpha   90.00
_cell.angle_beta   90.00
_cell.angle_gamma   90.00
#
_symmetry.space_group_name_H-M   'P 1'
#
loop_
_entity.id
_entity.type
_entity.pdbx_description
1 polymer ?
#
loop_
_entity_poly.entity_id
_entity_poly.type
_entity_poly.pdbx_seq_one_letter_code
_entity_poly.pdbx_strand_id
1 'polypeptide(L)'
;MSGPAHNWRPRLEDRWSRSVYISARLPKIIHRDQLVSWMNNTRWQELCDSGVHVFASAYRCMCLEGDPKDVELWAPWDEFMPRWSCIEWLDLDVSDLDEPKGSRAKRIVELKALLRSLSIRFTTEGRYIRIWGYTRPGATPQFE
;
A
#
# COMPACT_ATOMS: atom_id res chain seq x y z
N MET A 1 -16.57 -41.67 -13.99
CA MET A 1 -15.40 -40.78 -13.85
C MET A 1 -15.86 -39.35 -14.08
N SER A 2 -15.90 -38.52 -13.04
CA SER A 2 -16.00 -37.05 -13.13
C SER A 2 -15.65 -36.53 -11.73
N GLY A 3 -14.39 -36.14 -11.53
CA GLY A 3 -13.96 -35.50 -10.30
C GLY A 3 -14.44 -34.05 -10.26
N PRO A 4 -14.80 -33.49 -9.10
CA PRO A 4 -15.20 -32.10 -9.02
C PRO A 4 -13.99 -31.20 -9.28
N ALA A 5 -14.15 -30.26 -10.22
CA ALA A 5 -13.22 -29.19 -10.47
C ALA A 5 -12.97 -28.42 -9.17
N HIS A 6 -11.79 -28.62 -8.57
CA HIS A 6 -11.33 -27.79 -7.48
C HIS A 6 -11.09 -26.37 -8.01
N ASN A 7 -12.06 -25.49 -7.77
CA ASN A 7 -11.86 -24.05 -7.82
C ASN A 7 -10.94 -23.63 -6.66
N TRP A 8 -9.63 -23.84 -6.82
CA TRP A 8 -8.61 -23.23 -5.97
C TRP A 8 -8.47 -21.75 -6.37
N ARG A 9 -9.40 -20.91 -5.91
CA ARG A 9 -9.09 -19.49 -5.72
C ARG A 9 -8.57 -19.36 -4.29
N PRO A 10 -7.30 -19.03 -4.06
CA PRO A 10 -6.82 -18.69 -2.73
C PRO A 10 -7.74 -17.61 -2.17
N ARG A 11 -8.22 -17.79 -0.94
CA ARG A 11 -8.88 -16.69 -0.22
C ARG A 11 -7.94 -15.49 -0.24
N LEU A 12 -8.46 -14.29 -0.47
CA LEU A 12 -7.65 -13.06 -0.42
C LEU A 12 -6.81 -13.02 0.86
N GLU A 13 -7.36 -13.49 1.98
CA GLU A 13 -6.72 -13.66 3.30
C GLU A 13 -5.37 -14.42 3.26
N ASP A 14 -5.21 -15.41 2.37
CA ASP A 14 -3.98 -16.22 2.25
C ASP A 14 -2.87 -15.54 1.42
N ARG A 15 -3.21 -14.51 0.62
CA ARG A 15 -2.22 -13.81 -0.23
C ARG A 15 -1.34 -12.85 0.59
N TRP A 16 -1.86 -12.32 1.69
CA TRP A 16 -1.19 -11.30 2.52
C TRP A 16 -0.48 -11.90 3.74
N SER A 17 -0.88 -13.10 4.18
CA SER A 17 -0.44 -13.74 5.42
C SER A 17 0.99 -14.32 5.42
N ARG A 18 1.70 -14.32 4.28
CA ARG A 18 3.04 -14.97 4.14
C ARG A 18 4.24 -14.05 4.36
N SER A 19 4.11 -13.01 5.17
CA SER A 19 5.16 -11.97 5.31
C SER A 19 5.97 -12.05 6.61
N VAL A 20 6.50 -13.21 6.96
CA VAL A 20 7.31 -13.39 8.19
C VAL A 20 8.72 -13.90 7.90
N TYR A 21 9.45 -13.22 7.02
CA TYR A 21 10.92 -13.27 7.03
C TYR A 21 11.49 -11.85 7.04
N ILE A 22 11.93 -11.38 8.21
CA ILE A 22 12.68 -10.13 8.35
C ILE A 22 14.07 -10.36 7.78
N SER A 23 14.33 -9.78 6.61
CA SER A 23 15.69 -9.65 6.10
C SER A 23 16.57 -9.07 7.20
N ALA A 24 17.69 -9.74 7.49
CA ALA A 24 18.66 -9.26 8.47
C ALA A 24 19.25 -7.87 8.11
N ARG A 25 19.00 -7.37 6.89
CA ARG A 25 19.44 -6.06 6.43
C ARG A 25 18.45 -4.95 6.79
N LEU A 26 17.16 -5.23 6.90
CA LEU A 26 16.13 -4.22 7.14
C LEU A 26 16.35 -3.45 8.46
N PRO A 27 16.61 -4.09 9.63
CA PRO A 27 16.93 -3.36 10.85
C PRO A 27 18.18 -2.49 10.73
N LYS A 28 19.18 -2.93 9.94
CA LYS A 28 20.40 -2.17 9.70
C LYS A 28 20.13 -0.92 8.87
N ILE A 29 19.27 -1.00 7.85
CA ILE A 29 18.88 0.15 7.02
C ILE A 29 18.09 1.15 7.86
N ILE A 30 17.09 0.69 8.62
CA ILE A 30 16.28 1.55 9.50
C ILE A 30 17.17 2.30 10.49
N HIS A 31 18.10 1.59 11.13
CA HIS A 31 19.01 2.21 12.09
C HIS A 31 20.03 3.14 11.43
N ARG A 32 20.69 2.71 10.35
CA ARG A 32 21.70 3.52 9.65
C ARG A 32 21.11 4.81 9.08
N ASP A 33 19.94 4.71 8.46
CA ASP A 33 19.28 5.83 7.79
C ASP A 33 18.37 6.62 8.74
N GLN A 34 18.30 6.24 10.03
CA GLN A 34 17.48 6.88 11.07
C GLN A 34 16.02 7.05 10.65
N LEU A 35 15.45 5.99 10.09
CA LEU A 35 14.09 6.02 9.54
C LEU A 35 13.04 6.05 10.65
N VAL A 36 12.02 6.88 10.46
CA VAL A 36 10.86 6.96 11.35
C VAL A 36 9.74 6.10 10.76
N SER A 37 9.24 5.13 11.53
CA SER A 37 8.12 4.26 11.12
C SER A 37 6.78 4.94 11.41
N TRP A 38 5.88 4.92 10.43
CA TRP A 38 4.52 5.44 10.53
C TRP A 38 3.45 4.35 10.46
N MET A 39 3.79 3.22 9.83
CA MET A 39 2.93 2.05 9.70
C MET A 39 3.62 0.82 10.29
N ASN A 40 2.86 0.05 11.06
CA ASN A 40 3.25 -1.29 11.52
C ASN A 40 2.45 -2.36 10.76
N ASN A 41 2.79 -3.63 10.95
CA ASN A 41 2.10 -4.73 10.26
C ASN A 41 0.59 -4.74 10.51
N THR A 42 0.15 -4.39 11.73
CA THR A 42 -1.28 -4.33 12.07
C THR A 42 -2.02 -3.27 11.26
N ARG A 43 -1.47 -2.05 11.14
CA ARG A 43 -2.09 -0.97 10.35
C ARG A 43 -2.10 -1.28 8.86
N TRP A 44 -1.09 -1.96 8.35
CA TRP A 44 -1.09 -2.43 6.97
C TRP A 44 -2.18 -3.48 6.73
N GLN A 45 -2.40 -4.39 7.67
CA GLN A 45 -3.51 -5.34 7.62
C GLN A 45 -4.85 -4.62 7.67
N GLU A 46 -5.04 -3.68 8.60
CA GLU A 46 -6.27 -2.88 8.71
C GLU A 46 -6.57 -2.14 7.41
N LEU A 47 -5.54 -1.57 6.75
CA LEU A 47 -5.69 -0.94 5.44
C LEU A 47 -6.19 -1.93 4.38
N CYS A 48 -5.58 -3.12 4.29
CA CYS A 48 -5.99 -4.15 3.34
C CYS A 48 -7.44 -4.61 3.58
N ASP A 49 -7.81 -4.80 4.84
CA ASP A 49 -9.13 -5.29 5.25
C ASP A 49 -10.22 -4.22 5.13
N SER A 50 -9.85 -2.94 5.10
CA SER A 50 -10.79 -1.81 5.03
C SER A 50 -11.55 -1.68 3.71
N GLY A 51 -11.17 -2.43 2.67
CA GLY A 51 -11.75 -2.29 1.34
C GLY A 51 -11.19 -1.11 0.53
N VAL A 52 -9.99 -0.63 0.85
CA VAL A 52 -9.33 0.49 0.16
C VAL A 52 -9.27 0.34 -1.37
N HIS A 53 -9.23 -0.90 -1.87
CA HIS A 53 -9.25 -1.27 -3.29
C HIS A 53 -10.53 -0.87 -4.03
N VAL A 54 -11.61 -0.57 -3.32
CA VAL A 54 -12.82 -0.01 -3.92
C VAL A 54 -12.58 1.41 -4.44
N PHE A 55 -11.61 2.13 -3.85
CA PHE A 55 -11.30 3.51 -4.18
C PHE A 55 -10.08 3.66 -5.09
N ALA A 56 -9.19 2.68 -5.11
CA ALA A 56 -7.94 2.70 -5.87
C ALA A 56 -7.83 1.49 -6.80
N SER A 57 -7.60 1.75 -8.10
CA SER A 57 -7.55 0.74 -9.15
C SER A 57 -6.20 0.03 -9.24
N ALA A 58 -5.13 0.72 -8.86
CA ALA A 58 -3.77 0.22 -8.86
C ALA A 58 -2.98 0.83 -7.70
N TYR A 59 -1.86 0.21 -7.38
CA TYR A 59 -0.88 0.74 -6.45
C TYR A 59 0.52 0.67 -7.03
N ARG A 60 1.43 1.45 -6.47
CA ARG A 60 2.88 1.23 -6.59
C ARG A 60 3.52 1.52 -5.26
N CYS A 61 4.66 0.93 -4.98
CA CYS A 61 5.33 1.13 -3.69
C CYS A 61 6.84 1.16 -3.85
N MET A 62 7.50 1.93 -2.97
CA MET A 62 8.93 1.83 -2.75
C MET A 62 9.19 0.95 -1.54
N CYS A 63 10.09 -0.02 -1.67
CA CYS A 63 10.61 -0.78 -0.55
C CYS A 63 12.02 -0.30 -0.19
N LEU A 64 12.33 -0.25 1.10
CA LEU A 64 13.64 0.14 1.64
C LEU A 64 14.81 -0.73 1.14
N GLU A 65 14.51 -1.96 0.73
CA GLU A 65 15.47 -2.94 0.21
C GLU A 65 15.35 -3.14 -1.31
N GLY A 66 14.41 -2.46 -1.97
CA GLY A 66 14.14 -2.61 -3.40
C GLY A 66 15.08 -1.77 -4.28
N ASP A 67 15.16 -2.11 -5.57
CA ASP A 67 15.80 -1.24 -6.55
C ASP A 67 14.86 -0.03 -6.79
N PRO A 68 15.36 1.22 -6.71
CA PRO A 68 14.55 2.40 -7.05
C PRO A 68 13.90 2.34 -8.43
N LYS A 69 14.43 1.53 -9.36
CA LYS A 69 13.86 1.30 -10.69
C LYS A 69 12.55 0.49 -10.67
N ASP A 70 12.33 -0.31 -9.62
CA ASP A 70 11.12 -1.14 -9.48
C ASP A 70 9.88 -0.29 -9.10
N VAL A 71 10.09 0.97 -8.74
CA VAL A 71 9.08 1.91 -8.26
C VAL A 71 8.15 2.41 -9.38
N GLU A 72 8.58 2.31 -10.64
CA GLU A 72 7.85 2.90 -11.76
C GLU A 72 6.64 2.07 -12.21
N LEU A 73 6.51 0.83 -11.74
CA LEU A 73 5.46 -0.09 -12.15
C LEU A 73 4.23 -0.01 -11.23
N TRP A 74 3.09 0.33 -11.83
CA TRP A 74 1.78 0.23 -11.17
C TRP A 74 1.29 -1.21 -11.27
N ALA A 75 0.95 -1.81 -10.13
CA ALA A 75 0.36 -3.13 -10.02
C ALA A 75 -1.14 -3.01 -9.70
N PRO A 76 -2.01 -3.83 -10.32
CA PRO A 76 -3.37 -4.03 -9.88
C PRO A 76 -3.44 -4.45 -8.41
N TRP A 77 -4.50 -4.05 -7.70
CA TRP A 77 -4.64 -4.36 -6.27
C TRP A 77 -4.70 -5.87 -5.95
N ASP A 78 -5.17 -6.67 -6.89
CA ASP A 78 -5.26 -8.13 -6.75
C ASP A 78 -3.91 -8.85 -6.98
N GLU A 79 -2.87 -8.13 -7.43
CA GLU A 79 -1.50 -8.62 -7.48
C GLU A 79 -0.83 -8.62 -6.09
N PHE A 80 0.32 -9.30 -6.01
CA PHE A 80 1.03 -9.51 -4.75
C PHE A 80 1.69 -8.22 -4.25
N MET A 81 1.21 -7.69 -3.12
CA MET A 81 1.88 -6.59 -2.44
C MET A 81 3.14 -7.09 -1.73
N PRO A 82 4.26 -6.37 -1.85
CA PRO A 82 5.48 -6.74 -1.15
C PRO A 82 5.29 -6.67 0.37
N ARG A 83 6.30 -7.19 1.05
CA ARG A 83 6.35 -7.25 2.51
C ARG A 83 6.17 -5.89 3.16
N TRP A 84 5.08 -5.73 3.91
CA TRP A 84 4.72 -4.47 4.55
C TRP A 84 5.83 -3.82 5.38
N SER A 85 6.62 -4.63 6.09
CA SER A 85 7.67 -4.12 6.96
C SER A 85 8.79 -3.38 6.23
N CYS A 86 8.95 -3.59 4.92
CA CYS A 86 9.97 -2.90 4.13
C CYS A 86 9.41 -1.79 3.24
N ILE A 87 8.08 -1.56 3.20
CA ILE A 87 7.48 -0.49 2.39
C ILE A 87 7.88 0.86 3.00
N GLU A 88 8.61 1.68 2.25
CA GLU A 88 8.89 3.08 2.57
C GLU A 88 7.64 3.92 2.33
N TRP A 89 6.99 3.75 1.18
CA TRP A 89 5.71 4.36 0.86
C TRP A 89 4.91 3.54 -0.16
N LEU A 90 3.60 3.73 -0.16
CA LEU A 90 2.60 3.11 -1.05
C LEU A 90 1.77 4.22 -1.69
N ASP A 91 1.82 4.35 -3.01
CA ASP A 91 0.94 5.23 -3.78
C ASP A 91 -0.30 4.47 -4.24
N LEU A 92 -1.46 5.09 -4.06
CA LEU A 92 -2.75 4.59 -4.50
C LEU A 92 -3.23 5.39 -5.71
N ASP A 93 -3.43 4.71 -6.84
CA ASP A 93 -4.01 5.34 -8.03
C ASP A 93 -5.52 5.43 -7.90
N VAL A 94 -6.00 6.67 -7.83
CA VAL A 94 -7.43 7.03 -7.80
C VAL A 94 -7.90 7.47 -9.19
N SER A 95 -7.15 7.15 -10.24
CA SER A 95 -7.55 7.38 -11.62
C SER A 95 -8.64 6.39 -12.02
N ASP A 96 -9.79 6.92 -12.46
CA ASP A 96 -10.83 6.12 -13.09
C ASP A 96 -10.38 5.72 -14.49
N LEU A 97 -10.33 4.41 -14.76
CA LEU A 97 -10.22 3.92 -16.13
C LEU A 97 -11.57 4.00 -16.88
N ASP A 98 -12.70 4.04 -16.15
CA ASP A 98 -14.03 3.79 -16.75
C ASP A 98 -15.19 4.71 -16.33
N GLU A 99 -15.01 5.70 -15.43
CA GLU A 99 -16.13 6.57 -14.99
C GLU A 99 -16.11 8.00 -15.56
N PRO A 100 -17.29 8.61 -15.79
CA PRO A 100 -17.40 9.98 -16.27
C PRO A 100 -16.78 11.00 -15.30
N LYS A 101 -16.19 12.06 -15.87
CA LYS A 101 -15.57 13.18 -15.14
C LYS A 101 -16.50 13.70 -14.03
N GLY A 102 -16.15 13.42 -12.78
CA GLY A 102 -16.90 13.82 -11.57
C GLY A 102 -16.77 12.85 -10.41
N SER A 103 -16.50 11.56 -10.68
CA SER A 103 -16.37 10.51 -9.66
C SER A 103 -15.07 10.57 -8.85
N ARG A 104 -13.95 10.87 -9.52
CA ARG A 104 -12.62 10.91 -8.90
C ARG A 104 -12.48 11.80 -7.68
N ALA A 105 -13.01 13.03 -7.71
CA ALA A 105 -12.90 13.95 -6.58
C ALA A 105 -13.64 13.42 -5.36
N LYS A 106 -14.82 12.82 -5.58
CA LYS A 106 -15.59 12.15 -4.53
C LYS A 106 -14.83 10.95 -3.97
N ARG A 107 -14.28 10.09 -4.82
CA ARG A 107 -13.45 8.95 -4.38
C ARG A 107 -12.22 9.37 -3.58
N ILE A 108 -11.55 10.45 -3.98
CA ILE A 108 -10.43 11.00 -3.18
C ILE A 108 -10.93 11.39 -1.79
N VAL A 109 -12.05 12.11 -1.70
CA VAL A 109 -12.61 12.50 -0.40
C VAL A 109 -12.98 11.29 0.45
N GLU A 110 -13.61 10.27 -0.14
CA GLU A 110 -14.00 9.04 0.54
C GLU A 110 -12.77 8.22 0.99
N LEU A 111 -11.77 8.08 0.13
CA LEU A 111 -10.49 7.44 0.46
C LEU A 111 -9.79 8.17 1.61
N LYS A 112 -9.71 9.50 1.56
CA LYS A 112 -9.13 10.30 2.65
C LYS A 112 -9.91 10.10 3.95
N ALA A 113 -11.24 10.06 3.89
CA ALA A 113 -12.07 9.81 5.06
C ALA A 113 -11.83 8.41 5.65
N LEU A 114 -11.68 7.39 4.80
CA LEU A 114 -11.31 6.04 5.21
C LEU A 114 -9.93 6.00 5.89
N LEU A 115 -8.92 6.60 5.28
CA LEU A 115 -7.56 6.61 5.87
C LEU A 115 -7.54 7.34 7.22
N ARG A 116 -8.29 8.44 7.35
CA ARG A 116 -8.45 9.15 8.63
C ARG A 116 -9.17 8.31 9.68
N SER A 117 -10.21 7.56 9.32
CA SER A 117 -10.91 6.69 10.28
C SER A 117 -10.00 5.56 10.79
N LEU A 118 -9.03 5.12 9.99
CA LEU A 118 -7.99 4.16 10.37
C LEU A 118 -6.78 4.81 11.07
N SER A 119 -6.78 6.15 11.27
CA SER A 119 -5.63 6.90 11.79
C SER A 119 -4.33 6.68 10.99
N ILE A 120 -4.45 6.43 9.68
CA ILE A 120 -3.34 6.26 8.75
C ILE A 120 -2.94 7.62 8.20
N ARG A 121 -1.66 7.96 8.32
CA ARG A 121 -1.10 9.20 7.77
C ARG A 121 -0.81 9.05 6.29
N PHE A 122 -1.21 10.04 5.51
CA PHE A 122 -0.99 10.07 4.07
C PHE A 122 -0.66 11.49 3.58
N THR A 123 -0.15 11.59 2.36
CA THR A 123 -0.01 12.84 1.61
C THR A 123 -0.77 12.75 0.28
N THR A 124 -1.20 13.91 -0.23
CA THR A 124 -1.78 14.02 -1.57
C THR A 124 -0.71 14.43 -2.56
N GLU A 125 -0.40 13.56 -3.52
CA GLU A 125 0.71 13.74 -4.44
C GLU A 125 0.19 13.87 -5.87
N GLY A 126 -0.37 15.03 -6.19
CA GLY A 126 -0.98 15.31 -7.49
C GLY A 126 -2.15 14.39 -7.78
N ARG A 127 -1.89 13.25 -8.44
CA ARG A 127 -2.95 12.32 -8.85
C ARG A 127 -3.20 11.12 -7.94
N TYR A 128 -2.30 10.84 -7.01
CA TYR A 128 -2.35 9.66 -6.14
C TYR A 128 -2.35 10.07 -4.66
N ILE A 129 -2.80 9.15 -3.81
CA ILE A 129 -2.68 9.27 -2.36
C ILE A 129 -1.51 8.41 -1.91
N ARG A 130 -0.53 9.01 -1.23
CA ARG A 130 0.66 8.32 -0.72
C ARG A 130 0.49 7.99 0.75
N ILE A 131 0.58 6.72 1.09
CA ILE A 131 0.66 6.23 2.46
C ILE A 131 2.12 5.97 2.79
N TRP A 132 2.57 6.46 3.95
CA TRP A 132 3.97 6.36 4.36
C TRP A 132 4.16 5.19 5.31
N GLY A 133 5.06 4.27 4.98
CA GLY A 133 5.54 3.25 5.91
C GLY A 133 6.70 3.76 6.75
N TYR A 134 7.66 4.43 6.11
CA TYR A 134 8.79 5.09 6.74
C TYR A 134 9.07 6.47 6.13
N THR A 135 9.62 7.38 6.92
CA THR A 135 10.20 8.63 6.43
C THR A 135 11.69 8.72 6.76
N ARG A 136 12.45 9.28 5.84
CA ARG A 136 13.87 9.61 6.03
C ARG A 136 14.03 10.88 6.86
N PRO A 137 15.15 11.05 7.58
CA PRO A 137 15.47 12.31 8.26
C PRO A 137 15.41 13.50 7.31
N GLY A 138 14.83 14.61 7.76
CA GLY A 138 14.66 15.82 6.96
C GLY A 138 13.50 15.77 5.96
N ALA A 139 12.92 14.60 5.69
CA ALA A 139 11.64 14.54 4.98
C ALA A 139 10.54 15.10 5.89
N THR A 140 9.78 16.06 5.39
CA THR A 140 8.65 16.68 6.10
C THR A 140 7.38 16.53 5.28
N PRO A 141 6.85 15.30 5.13
CA PRO A 141 5.57 15.12 4.44
C PRO A 141 4.49 15.94 5.16
N GLN A 142 3.70 16.67 4.37
CA GLN A 142 2.56 17.43 4.90
C GLN A 142 1.38 16.47 5.08
N PHE A 143 1.39 15.75 6.20
CA PHE A 143 0.38 14.73 6.49
C PHE A 143 -1.02 15.34 6.65
N GLU A 144 -2.02 14.61 6.15
CA GLU A 144 -3.45 14.89 6.25
C GLU A 144 -4.24 13.88 7.11
#